data_AF-Q8WL05-F1
#
_entry.id   AF-Q8WL05-F1
#
_cell.length_a   1.000
_cell.length_b   1.000
_cell.length_c   1.000
_cell.angle_alpha   90.00
_cell.angle_beta   90.00
_cell.angle_gamma   90.00
#
_symmetry.space_group_name_H-M   'P 1'
#
loop_
_entity.id
_entity.type
_entity.pdbx_description
1 polymer ?
#
loop_
_entity_poly.entity_id
_entity_poly.type
_entity_poly.pdbx_seq_one_letter_code
_entity_poly.pdbx_strand_id
1 'polypeptide(L)'
;MTTKLNAQWIVGFTDGEGCFNLDVHIKNDMRWGLQMQPEFTVVQNSIDIQILHALKDYFGCGTVSVNRTDKTGTRYHYRVKSVKDLHEKIIPFFEQHQLKTKKQIEFKRFRNIVRLMNEGYHRVSLKNFLEIVDKGVELRERLRPAECLTGKANKRRKVDEQIEKLRLDLQQNSELS
;
A
#
# COMPACT_ATOMS: atom_id res chain seq x y z
N MET A 1 -26.53 6.69 13.22
CA MET A 1 -25.65 6.90 14.38
C MET A 1 -24.36 7.53 13.88
N THR A 2 -23.94 8.66 14.43
CA THR A 2 -22.67 9.30 14.06
C THR A 2 -21.57 8.71 14.93
N THR A 3 -20.80 7.77 14.39
CA THR A 3 -19.72 7.13 15.13
C THR A 3 -18.53 8.08 15.22
N LYS A 4 -18.39 8.79 16.34
CA LYS A 4 -17.23 9.65 16.58
C LYS A 4 -16.04 8.80 17.03
N LEU A 5 -15.09 8.59 16.15
CA LEU A 5 -13.86 7.85 16.45
C LEU A 5 -12.88 8.74 17.23
N ASN A 6 -12.18 8.14 18.19
CA ASN A 6 -11.03 8.77 18.85
C ASN A 6 -9.73 8.18 18.28
N ALA A 7 -8.63 8.94 18.39
CA ALA A 7 -7.36 8.57 17.78
C ALA A 7 -6.82 7.21 18.28
N GLN A 8 -6.91 6.92 19.59
CA GLN A 8 -6.38 5.68 20.15
C GLN A 8 -7.17 4.44 19.70
N TRP A 9 -8.48 4.59 19.52
CA TRP A 9 -9.31 3.54 18.94
C TRP A 9 -8.90 3.27 17.49
N ILE A 10 -8.66 4.32 16.68
CA ILE A 10 -8.19 4.16 15.29
C ILE A 10 -6.84 3.44 15.27
N VAL A 11 -5.91 3.78 16.17
CA VAL A 11 -4.63 3.08 16.30
C VAL A 11 -4.85 1.59 16.58
N GLY A 12 -5.61 1.25 17.62
CA GLY A 12 -5.85 -0.15 18.00
C GLY A 12 -6.58 -0.92 16.89
N PHE A 13 -7.56 -0.30 16.25
CA PHE A 13 -8.29 -0.91 15.14
C PHE A 13 -7.39 -1.11 13.92
N THR A 14 -6.50 -0.15 13.63
CA THR A 14 -5.51 -0.27 12.55
C THR A 14 -4.48 -1.35 12.85
N ASP A 15 -4.04 -1.49 14.10
CA ASP A 15 -3.14 -2.57 14.51
C ASP A 15 -3.71 -3.97 14.20
N GLY A 16 -5.04 -4.14 14.33
CA GLY A 16 -5.75 -5.37 13.99
C GLY A 16 -6.08 -5.52 12.49
N GLU A 17 -6.83 -4.57 11.94
CA GLU A 17 -7.49 -4.69 10.61
C GLU A 17 -6.80 -3.86 9.51
N GLY A 18 -5.85 -3.01 9.87
CA GLY A 18 -5.16 -2.12 8.95
C GLY A 18 -4.08 -2.80 8.11
N CYS A 19 -3.94 -2.33 6.88
CA CYS A 19 -2.93 -2.77 5.93
C CYS A 19 -2.28 -1.56 5.26
N PHE A 20 -0.95 -1.46 5.38
CA PHE A 20 -0.12 -0.60 4.54
C PHE A 20 0.47 -1.46 3.44
N ASN A 21 0.47 -0.98 2.20
CA ASN A 21 1.06 -1.73 1.10
C ASN A 21 1.53 -0.82 -0.05
N LEU A 22 2.42 -1.36 -0.89
CA LEU A 22 2.66 -0.88 -2.24
C LEU A 22 2.12 -1.92 -3.22
N ASP A 23 1.18 -1.52 -4.07
CA ASP A 23 0.76 -2.31 -5.21
C ASP A 23 1.43 -1.79 -6.48
N VAL A 24 1.76 -2.72 -7.39
CA VAL A 24 2.37 -2.42 -8.69
C VAL A 24 1.52 -3.09 -9.77
N HIS A 25 1.12 -2.32 -10.77
CA HIS A 25 0.22 -2.75 -11.84
C HIS A 25 0.83 -2.47 -13.22
N ILE A 26 0.52 -3.34 -14.19
CA ILE A 26 0.78 -3.04 -15.60
C ILE A 26 -0.07 -1.84 -16.01
N LYS A 27 0.58 -0.82 -16.56
CA LYS A 27 -0.05 0.36 -17.11
C LYS A 27 0.79 0.86 -18.28
N ASN A 28 0.45 0.41 -19.49
CA ASN A 28 1.27 0.58 -20.69
C ASN A 28 1.48 2.05 -21.10
N ASP A 29 0.62 2.97 -20.67
CA ASP A 29 0.73 4.41 -20.90
C ASP A 29 1.71 5.10 -19.92
N MET A 30 2.25 4.39 -18.92
CA MET A 30 3.28 4.92 -18.03
C MET A 30 4.68 4.73 -18.62
N ARG A 31 5.62 5.62 -18.24
CA ARG A 31 7.02 5.64 -18.72
C ARG A 31 7.70 4.26 -18.73
N TRP A 32 7.43 3.44 -17.72
CA TRP A 32 8.04 2.10 -17.56
C TRP A 32 7.05 0.95 -17.76
N GLY A 33 5.86 1.21 -18.32
CA GLY A 33 4.78 0.23 -18.44
C GLY A 33 4.18 -0.22 -17.10
N LEU A 34 4.56 0.45 -16.00
CA LEU A 34 4.20 0.11 -14.63
C LEU A 34 3.67 1.33 -13.88
N GLN A 35 2.68 1.11 -13.04
CA GLN A 35 2.18 2.09 -12.07
C GLN A 35 2.40 1.56 -10.64
N MET A 36 3.13 2.33 -9.84
CA MET A 36 3.21 2.14 -8.39
C MET A 36 2.04 2.85 -7.71
N GLN A 37 1.35 2.16 -6.80
CA GLN A 37 0.21 2.67 -6.06
C GLN A 37 0.37 2.32 -4.57
N PRO A 38 0.89 3.24 -3.73
CA PRO A 38 0.89 3.04 -2.29
C PRO A 38 -0.55 3.14 -1.77
N GLU A 39 -0.87 2.32 -0.77
CA GLU A 39 -2.23 2.23 -0.25
C GLU A 39 -2.25 1.97 1.26
N PHE A 40 -3.11 2.73 1.95
CA PHE A 40 -3.59 2.40 3.30
C PHE A 40 -5.02 1.88 3.22
N THR A 41 -5.27 0.72 3.82
CA THR A 41 -6.55 0.02 3.73
C THR A 41 -6.99 -0.54 5.06
N VAL A 42 -8.29 -0.43 5.34
CA VAL A 42 -8.97 -1.14 6.43
C VAL A 42 -10.15 -1.89 5.84
N VAL A 43 -10.28 -3.19 6.14
CA VAL A 43 -11.34 -4.05 5.61
C VAL A 43 -12.31 -4.40 6.72
N GLN A 44 -13.60 -4.41 6.43
CA GLN A 44 -14.61 -4.86 7.40
C GLN A 44 -15.79 -5.55 6.70
N ASN A 45 -16.50 -6.42 7.41
CA ASN A 45 -17.76 -6.99 6.95
C ASN A 45 -18.82 -5.89 6.74
N SER A 46 -19.75 -6.12 5.81
CA SER A 46 -20.90 -5.24 5.56
C SER A 46 -21.74 -4.91 6.79
N ILE A 47 -21.80 -5.80 7.79
CA ILE A 47 -22.52 -5.57 9.06
C ILE A 47 -21.96 -4.34 9.79
N ASP A 48 -20.65 -4.11 9.69
CA ASP A 48 -19.93 -3.05 10.41
C ASP A 48 -19.34 -1.99 9.46
N ILE A 49 -19.96 -1.80 8.29
CA ILE A 49 -19.52 -0.84 7.26
C ILE A 49 -19.47 0.61 7.78
N GLN A 50 -20.30 0.96 8.75
CA GLN A 50 -20.36 2.29 9.38
C GLN A 50 -19.02 2.73 9.95
N ILE A 51 -18.17 1.80 10.41
CA ILE A 51 -16.82 2.09 10.89
C ILE A 51 -15.92 2.60 9.76
N LEU A 52 -16.06 2.02 8.56
CA LEU A 52 -15.28 2.45 7.39
C LEU A 52 -15.68 3.86 6.94
N HIS A 53 -16.97 4.18 6.99
CA HIS A 53 -17.45 5.54 6.76
C HIS A 53 -16.96 6.52 7.83
N ALA A 54 -16.98 6.12 9.10
CA ALA A 54 -16.45 6.94 10.18
C ALA A 54 -14.94 7.21 10.05
N LEU A 55 -14.15 6.24 9.55
CA LEU A 55 -12.74 6.45 9.23
C LEU A 55 -12.57 7.47 8.09
N LYS A 56 -13.38 7.34 7.02
CA LYS A 56 -13.37 8.30 5.90
C LYS A 56 -13.69 9.71 6.38
N ASP A 57 -14.70 9.86 7.22
CA ASP A 57 -15.12 11.16 7.78
C ASP A 57 -14.05 11.73 8.73
N TYR A 58 -13.44 10.89 9.57
CA TYR A 58 -12.36 11.28 10.49
C TYR A 58 -11.13 11.81 9.73
N PHE A 59 -10.68 11.09 8.71
CA PHE A 59 -9.50 11.49 7.93
C PHE A 59 -9.82 12.56 6.86
N GLY A 60 -11.08 12.73 6.48
CA GLY A 60 -11.46 13.64 5.40
C GLY A 60 -10.83 13.28 4.04
N CYS A 61 -10.55 12.00 3.80
CA CYS A 61 -9.99 11.49 2.55
C CYS A 61 -10.36 10.03 2.32
N GLY A 62 -10.01 9.50 1.14
CA GLY A 62 -10.20 8.10 0.82
C GLY A 62 -11.62 7.72 0.39
N THR A 63 -11.80 6.45 0.10
CA THR A 63 -13.02 5.89 -0.48
C THR A 63 -13.45 4.64 0.25
N VAL A 64 -14.77 4.48 0.45
CA VAL A 64 -15.38 3.23 0.91
C VAL A 64 -16.01 2.53 -0.29
N SER A 65 -15.64 1.27 -0.55
CA SER A 65 -16.26 0.48 -1.62
C SER A 65 -16.21 -1.01 -1.31
N VAL A 66 -16.91 -1.82 -2.11
CA VAL A 66 -16.87 -3.28 -2.00
C VAL A 66 -15.44 -3.77 -2.26
N ASN A 67 -14.93 -4.61 -1.37
CA ASN A 67 -13.65 -5.30 -1.51
C ASN A 67 -13.84 -6.67 -2.14
N ARG A 68 -14.74 -7.49 -1.55
CA ARG A 68 -15.10 -8.80 -2.09
C ARG A 68 -16.46 -9.27 -1.56
N THR A 69 -17.13 -10.11 -2.33
CA THR A 69 -18.31 -10.85 -1.90
C THR A 69 -18.04 -12.33 -2.07
N ASP A 70 -18.25 -13.09 -1.00
CA ASP A 70 -18.10 -14.54 -0.99
C ASP A 70 -19.26 -15.19 -0.21
N LYS A 71 -19.23 -16.53 -0.07
CA LYS A 71 -20.28 -17.30 0.64
C LYS A 71 -20.48 -16.86 2.10
N THR A 72 -19.48 -16.20 2.70
CA THR A 72 -19.52 -15.72 4.09
C THR A 72 -19.98 -14.26 4.22
N GLY A 73 -20.36 -13.63 3.10
CA GLY A 73 -20.90 -12.27 3.06
C GLY A 73 -20.04 -11.29 2.26
N THR A 74 -20.48 -10.03 2.27
CA THR A 74 -19.78 -8.93 1.59
C THR A 74 -18.83 -8.24 2.56
N ARG A 75 -17.61 -7.99 2.10
CA ARG A 75 -16.63 -7.16 2.81
C ARG A 75 -16.38 -5.88 2.03
N TYR A 76 -16.33 -4.78 2.76
CA TYR A 76 -16.00 -3.47 2.26
C TYR A 76 -14.58 -3.11 2.69
N HIS A 77 -13.98 -2.14 2.00
CA HIS A 77 -12.77 -1.49 2.46
C HIS A 77 -12.97 0.01 2.58
N TYR A 78 -12.24 0.63 3.50
CA TYR A 78 -11.83 2.02 3.43
C TYR A 78 -10.42 2.06 2.84
N ARG A 79 -10.19 2.87 1.80
CA ARG A 79 -8.91 2.95 1.07
C ARG A 79 -8.45 4.37 0.83
N VAL A 80 -7.17 4.63 1.08
CA VAL A 80 -6.47 5.85 0.69
C VAL A 80 -5.32 5.49 -0.25
N LYS A 81 -5.43 5.95 -1.50
CA LYS A 81 -4.47 5.67 -2.60
C LYS A 81 -3.73 6.90 -3.11
N SER A 82 -4.25 8.07 -2.79
CA SER A 82 -3.68 9.37 -3.17
C SER A 82 -2.37 9.56 -2.40
N VAL A 83 -1.25 9.67 -3.11
CA VAL A 83 0.07 9.96 -2.48
C VAL A 83 -0.01 11.23 -1.63
N LYS A 84 -0.75 12.24 -2.12
CA LYS A 84 -1.00 13.49 -1.40
C LYS A 84 -1.74 13.25 -0.09
N ASP A 85 -2.89 12.58 -0.10
CA ASP A 85 -3.65 12.33 1.13
C ASP A 85 -2.88 11.39 2.10
N LEU A 86 -2.15 10.42 1.58
CA LEU A 86 -1.28 9.56 2.39
C LEU A 86 -0.20 10.39 3.11
N HIS A 87 0.42 11.34 2.39
CA HIS A 87 1.46 12.22 2.91
C HIS A 87 0.92 13.27 3.89
N GLU A 88 -0.20 13.90 3.57
CA GLU A 88 -0.73 15.05 4.33
C GLU A 88 -1.64 14.64 5.50
N LYS A 89 -2.27 13.46 5.45
CA LYS A 89 -3.29 13.06 6.44
C LYS A 89 -2.94 11.77 7.17
N ILE A 90 -2.66 10.69 6.43
CA ILE A 90 -2.46 9.36 7.02
C ILE A 90 -1.13 9.27 7.77
N ILE A 91 -0.04 9.70 7.15
CA ILE A 91 1.30 9.66 7.77
C ILE A 91 1.36 10.50 9.04
N PRO A 92 0.97 11.80 9.04
CA PRO A 92 1.04 12.62 10.24
C PRO A 92 0.23 12.04 11.40
N PHE A 93 -0.94 11.46 11.12
CA PHE A 93 -1.76 10.79 12.14
C PHE A 93 -1.00 9.66 12.85
N PHE A 94 -0.39 8.74 12.10
CA PHE A 94 0.31 7.59 12.69
C PHE A 94 1.72 7.92 13.21
N GLU A 95 2.29 9.08 12.83
CA GLU A 95 3.48 9.65 13.48
C GLU A 95 3.14 10.18 14.88
N GLN A 96 2.03 10.91 15.00
CA GLN A 96 1.54 11.42 16.28
C GLN A 96 0.95 10.30 17.16
N HIS A 97 0.28 9.32 16.55
CA HIS A 97 -0.41 8.22 17.22
C HIS A 97 0.20 6.88 16.81
N GLN A 98 1.23 6.47 17.55
CA GLN A 98 2.04 5.32 17.19
C GLN A 98 1.28 4.00 17.35
N LEU A 99 1.30 3.20 16.27
CA LEU A 99 0.92 1.78 16.26
C LEU A 99 1.78 0.99 17.26
N LYS A 100 1.18 -0.04 17.86
CA LYS A 100 1.75 -0.82 18.96
C LYS A 100 2.23 -2.21 18.55
N THR A 101 1.86 -2.67 17.36
CA THR A 101 2.27 -4.00 16.85
C THR A 101 3.43 -3.89 15.85
N LYS A 102 3.83 -5.02 15.26
CA LYS A 102 4.75 -5.05 14.10
C LYS A 102 4.34 -4.13 12.95
N LYS A 103 3.07 -3.74 12.89
CA LYS A 103 2.53 -2.78 11.94
C LYS A 103 3.18 -1.40 12.06
N GLN A 104 3.78 -1.06 13.21
CA GLN A 104 4.60 0.14 13.35
C GLN A 104 5.85 0.09 12.44
N ILE A 105 6.47 -1.08 12.28
CA ILE A 105 7.61 -1.28 11.37
C ILE A 105 7.14 -1.20 9.92
N GLU A 106 6.02 -1.86 9.60
CA GLU A 106 5.38 -1.79 8.27
C GLU A 106 5.05 -0.32 7.90
N PHE A 107 4.48 0.44 8.85
CA PHE A 107 4.17 1.86 8.69
C PHE A 107 5.42 2.70 8.45
N LYS A 108 6.51 2.48 9.19
CA LYS A 108 7.78 3.23 8.97
C LYS A 108 8.34 3.00 7.55
N ARG A 109 8.28 1.76 7.05
CA ARG A 109 8.67 1.41 5.67
C ARG A 109 7.74 2.08 4.64
N PHE A 110 6.44 1.96 4.85
CA PHE A 110 5.41 2.60 4.01
C PHE A 110 5.57 4.12 3.94
N ARG A 111 5.78 4.78 5.08
CA ARG A 111 6.02 6.22 5.19
C ARG A 111 7.20 6.65 4.32
N ASN A 112 8.30 5.90 4.35
CA ASN A 112 9.48 6.20 3.52
C ASN A 112 9.13 6.16 2.02
N ILE A 113 8.45 5.09 1.58
CA ILE A 113 8.00 4.95 0.19
C ILE A 113 7.12 6.14 -0.24
N VAL A 114 6.13 6.51 0.57
CA VAL A 114 5.22 7.62 0.24
C VAL A 114 5.97 8.94 0.15
N ARG A 115 6.93 9.23 1.03
CA ARG A 115 7.76 10.44 0.97
C ARG A 115 8.57 10.52 -0.33
N LEU A 116 9.29 9.45 -0.67
CA LEU A 116 10.04 9.36 -1.95
C LEU A 116 9.12 9.55 -3.16
N MET A 117 7.91 8.99 -3.11
CA MET A 117 6.94 9.16 -4.18
C MET A 117 6.39 10.59 -4.26
N ASN A 118 6.15 11.24 -3.13
CA ASN A 118 5.68 12.62 -3.04
C ASN A 118 6.72 13.61 -3.59
N GLU A 119 8.00 13.37 -3.33
CA GLU A 119 9.14 14.15 -3.85
C GLU A 119 9.41 13.90 -5.34
N GLY A 120 8.74 12.92 -5.95
CA GLY A 120 8.94 12.58 -7.37
C GLY A 120 10.20 11.76 -7.65
N TYR A 121 10.87 11.20 -6.62
CA TYR A 121 12.12 10.45 -6.74
C TYR A 121 12.09 9.35 -7.82
N HIS A 122 11.00 8.59 -7.88
CA HIS A 122 10.76 7.52 -8.86
C HIS A 122 10.63 7.99 -10.32
N ARG A 123 10.46 9.29 -10.57
CA ARG A 123 10.33 9.85 -11.91
C ARG A 123 11.68 10.21 -12.51
N VAL A 124 12.72 10.32 -11.69
CA VAL A 124 14.06 10.77 -12.09
C VAL A 124 14.72 9.73 -13.00
N SER A 125 14.82 8.48 -12.55
CA SER A 125 15.52 7.41 -13.27
C SER A 125 14.83 6.06 -13.10
N LEU A 126 15.16 5.11 -13.98
CA LEU A 126 14.70 3.73 -13.86
C LEU A 126 15.25 3.07 -12.57
N LYS A 127 16.51 3.37 -12.22
CA LYS A 127 17.13 2.93 -10.96
C LYS A 127 16.30 3.35 -9.74
N ASN A 128 15.92 4.63 -9.66
CA ASN A 128 15.12 5.16 -8.56
C ASN A 128 13.73 4.53 -8.52
N PHE A 129 13.13 4.27 -9.69
CA PHE A 129 11.84 3.58 -9.77
C PHE A 129 11.93 2.17 -9.20
N LEU A 130 12.90 1.37 -9.66
CA LEU A 130 13.11 0.00 -9.20
C LEU A 130 13.47 -0.06 -7.71
N GLU A 131 14.21 0.91 -7.20
CA GLU A 131 14.51 1.00 -5.76
C GLU A 131 13.23 1.11 -4.90
N ILE A 132 12.23 1.89 -5.34
CA ILE A 132 10.94 1.95 -4.62
C ILE A 132 10.18 0.62 -4.75
N VAL A 133 10.23 -0.04 -5.91
CA VAL A 133 9.61 -1.36 -6.10
C VAL A 133 10.19 -2.37 -5.10
N ASP A 134 11.50 -2.42 -4.96
CA ASP A 134 12.20 -3.33 -4.03
C ASP A 134 11.83 -3.03 -2.57
N LYS A 135 11.82 -1.75 -2.16
CA LYS A 135 11.31 -1.34 -0.83
C LYS A 135 9.86 -1.79 -0.60
N GLY A 136 9.04 -1.82 -1.65
CA GLY A 136 7.66 -2.31 -1.60
C GLY A 136 7.53 -3.81 -1.34
N VAL A 137 8.51 -4.60 -1.79
CA VAL A 137 8.60 -6.03 -1.49
C VAL A 137 8.93 -6.22 -0.01
N GLU A 138 9.94 -5.50 0.49
CA GLU A 138 10.39 -5.52 1.88
C GLU A 138 9.29 -5.07 2.85
N LEU A 139 8.40 -4.17 2.44
CA LEU A 139 7.27 -3.72 3.26
C LEU A 139 6.42 -4.91 3.75
N ARG A 140 6.26 -5.95 2.92
CA ARG A 140 5.40 -7.11 3.20
C ARG A 140 6.16 -8.33 3.69
N GLU A 141 7.45 -8.23 4.03
CA GLU A 141 8.19 -9.32 4.68
C GLU A 141 7.56 -9.62 6.04
N ARG A 142 6.48 -10.40 5.98
CA ARG A 142 6.13 -11.31 7.03
C ARG A 142 7.31 -12.26 7.10
N LEU A 143 7.90 -12.43 8.28
CA LEU A 143 8.69 -13.62 8.62
C LEU A 143 7.80 -14.87 8.46
N ARG A 144 7.41 -15.21 7.23
CA ARG A 144 6.68 -16.42 6.89
C ARG A 144 7.66 -17.33 6.18
N PRO A 145 7.79 -18.59 6.61
CA PRO A 145 8.55 -19.58 5.87
C PRO A 145 8.14 -19.58 4.39
N ALA A 146 9.11 -19.74 3.49
CA ALA A 146 8.92 -19.71 2.04
C ALA A 146 7.79 -20.66 1.56
N GLU A 147 7.57 -21.74 2.31
CA GLU A 147 6.54 -22.77 2.13
C GLU A 147 5.10 -22.22 2.13
N CYS A 148 4.84 -21.10 2.81
CA CYS A 148 3.52 -20.46 2.90
C CYS A 148 3.20 -19.50 1.72
N LEU A 149 4.10 -19.36 0.74
CA LEU A 149 3.94 -18.46 -0.42
C LEU A 149 3.42 -19.18 -1.69
N THR A 150 3.27 -20.51 -1.62
CA THR A 150 3.05 -21.42 -2.76
C THR A 150 1.74 -21.23 -3.54
N GLY A 151 0.81 -20.38 -3.08
CA GLY A 151 -0.44 -20.08 -3.78
C GLY A 151 -0.53 -18.72 -4.49
N LYS A 152 0.48 -17.84 -4.37
CA LYS A 152 0.43 -16.46 -4.94
C LYS A 152 1.25 -16.24 -6.21
N ALA A 153 2.09 -17.21 -6.59
CA ALA A 153 3.02 -17.09 -7.72
C ALA A 153 2.35 -16.74 -9.06
N ASN A 154 1.12 -17.20 -9.31
CA ASN A 154 0.47 -17.01 -10.61
C ASN A 154 -0.18 -15.63 -10.84
N LYS A 155 -0.36 -14.78 -9.81
CA LYS A 155 -1.20 -13.57 -9.95
C LYS A 155 -0.47 -12.32 -10.43
N ARG A 156 0.87 -12.30 -10.38
CA ARG A 156 1.71 -11.14 -10.75
C ARG A 156 2.65 -11.37 -11.93
N ARG A 157 2.57 -12.52 -12.61
CA ARG A 157 3.49 -12.93 -13.67
C ARG A 157 3.86 -11.83 -14.67
N LYS A 158 2.87 -11.11 -15.22
CA LYS A 158 3.10 -10.01 -16.18
C LYS A 158 3.88 -8.82 -15.57
N VAL A 159 3.57 -8.46 -14.32
CA VAL A 159 4.28 -7.38 -13.61
C VAL A 159 5.73 -7.80 -13.37
N ASP A 160 5.94 -9.03 -12.92
CA ASP A 160 7.26 -9.57 -12.63
C ASP A 160 8.10 -9.67 -13.92
N GLU A 161 7.53 -10.18 -15.01
CA GLU A 161 8.15 -10.20 -16.36
C GLU A 161 8.59 -8.79 -16.81
N GLN A 162 7.74 -7.78 -16.61
CA GLN A 162 8.06 -6.40 -16.97
C GLN A 162 9.15 -5.80 -16.07
N ILE A 163 9.16 -6.11 -14.77
CA ILE A 163 10.21 -5.68 -13.84
C ILE A 163 11.57 -6.28 -14.26
N GLU A 164 11.60 -7.58 -14.58
CA GLU A 164 12.83 -8.24 -15.03
C GLU A 164 13.34 -7.66 -16.34
N LYS A 165 12.46 -7.37 -17.30
CA LYS A 165 12.83 -6.67 -18.53
C LYS A 165 13.49 -5.32 -18.24
N LEU A 166 12.88 -4.52 -17.36
CA LEU A 166 13.44 -3.22 -16.96
C LEU A 166 14.79 -3.34 -16.26
N ARG A 167 15.01 -4.41 -15.48
CA ARG A 167 16.31 -4.67 -14.83
C ARG A 167 17.40 -4.98 -15.85
N LEU A 168 17.10 -5.78 -16.87
CA LEU A 168 18.02 -6.06 -17.98
C LEU A 168 18.35 -4.79 -18.77
N ASP A 169 17.34 -3.96 -19.09
CA ASP A 169 17.53 -2.69 -19.78
C ASP A 169 18.45 -1.75 -18.98
N LEU A 170 18.36 -1.74 -17.64
CA LEU A 170 19.23 -0.93 -16.79
C LEU A 170 20.69 -1.40 -16.82
N GLN A 171 20.94 -2.71 -16.85
CA GLN A 171 22.29 -3.30 -16.88
C GLN A 171 23.00 -3.00 -18.21
N GLN A 172 22.31 -3.18 -19.34
CA GLN A 172 22.87 -2.91 -20.67
C GLN A 172 23.29 -1.45 -20.85
N ASN A 173 22.54 -0.51 -20.26
CA ASN A 173 22.87 0.91 -20.33
C ASN A 173 24.05 1.32 -19.41
N SER A 174 24.39 0.51 -18.41
CA SER A 174 25.55 0.75 -17.54
C SER A 174 26.86 0.19 -18.09
N GLU A 175 26.81 -0.78 -19.00
CA GLU A 175 28.00 -1.35 -19.66
C GLU A 175 28.47 -0.52 -20.87
N LEU A 176 27.64 0.41 -21.36
CA LEU A 176 27.90 1.28 -22.50
C LEU A 176 28.34 2.71 -22.11
N SER A 177 28.47 3.00 -20.82
CA SER A 177 28.87 4.31 -20.25
C SER A 177 30.18 4.21 -19.50
#